data_AF-A0A930S6J7-F1
#
_entry.id   AF-A0A930S6J7-F1
#
_cell.length_a   1.000
_cell.length_b   1.000
_cell.length_c   1.000
_cell.angle_alpha   90.00
_cell.angle_beta   90.00
_cell.angle_gamma   90.00
#
_symmetry.space_group_name_H-M   'P 1'
#
loop_
_entity.id
_entity.type
_entity.pdbx_description
1 polymer ?
#
loop_
_entity_poly.entity_id
_entity_poly.type
_entity_poly.pdbx_seq_one_letter_code
_entity_poly.pdbx_strand_id
1 'polypeptide(L)'
;MNQYQKTTEKKKQAIIQAALQLFKEKGFKETSIKSIAEVAEVSPVSIYNYFGGKDNLVALCVNDLFEEVTQQAEDILNSNLDFKTKLNQAFSLCQEKMSQQISEYFQDKLVKEPTFSTLLAKVITVKKRDIYRAYIELGKEEGLIAEDLSTELILNVMDALNGMGNQLDHSDNLETEVDQIHQIFLYGIFGKK
;
A
#
# COMPACT_ATOMS: atom_id res chain seq x y z
N MET A 1 -27.64 -3.56 4.20
CA MET A 1 -27.31 -4.18 2.88
C MET A 1 -28.46 -5.04 2.39
N ASN A 2 -28.90 -4.87 1.15
CA ASN A 2 -29.90 -5.73 0.49
C ASN A 2 -29.25 -7.06 0.02
N GLN A 3 -30.03 -8.13 -0.19
CA GLN A 3 -29.56 -9.45 -0.65
C GLN A 3 -28.71 -9.36 -1.93
N TYR A 4 -29.06 -8.48 -2.87
CA TYR A 4 -28.30 -8.26 -4.10
C TYR A 4 -26.87 -7.73 -3.85
N GLN A 5 -26.70 -6.82 -2.89
CA GLN A 5 -25.39 -6.30 -2.50
C GLN A 5 -24.54 -7.39 -1.85
N LYS A 6 -25.13 -8.21 -0.98
CA LYS A 6 -24.41 -9.35 -0.35
C LYS A 6 -23.92 -10.36 -1.37
N THR A 7 -24.72 -10.70 -2.38
CA THR A 7 -24.32 -11.63 -3.45
C THR A 7 -23.21 -11.04 -4.32
N THR A 8 -23.25 -9.74 -4.57
CA THR A 8 -22.22 -9.05 -5.36
C THR A 8 -20.88 -9.03 -4.63
N GLU A 9 -20.86 -8.69 -3.34
CA GLU A 9 -19.62 -8.68 -2.56
C GLU A 9 -19.01 -10.07 -2.40
N LYS A 10 -19.83 -11.12 -2.21
CA LYS A 10 -19.34 -12.50 -2.22
C LYS A 10 -18.64 -12.88 -3.52
N LYS A 11 -19.19 -12.48 -4.67
CA LYS A 11 -18.55 -12.74 -5.98
C LYS A 11 -17.24 -11.99 -6.13
N LYS A 12 -17.19 -10.71 -5.71
CA LYS A 12 -15.95 -9.93 -5.74
C LYS A 12 -14.86 -10.59 -4.89
N GLN A 13 -15.20 -10.99 -3.67
CA GLN A 13 -14.27 -11.70 -2.78
C GLN A 13 -13.79 -13.02 -3.39
N ALA A 14 -14.70 -13.82 -3.97
CA ALA A 14 -14.31 -15.06 -4.65
C ALA A 14 -13.32 -14.81 -5.80
N ILE A 15 -13.53 -13.75 -6.59
CA ILE A 15 -12.63 -13.36 -7.69
C ILE A 15 -11.26 -12.91 -7.15
N ILE A 16 -11.22 -12.11 -6.09
CA ILE A 16 -9.98 -11.65 -5.45
C ILE A 16 -9.17 -12.84 -4.92
N GLN A 17 -9.81 -13.77 -4.21
CA GLN A 17 -9.17 -14.95 -3.66
C GLN A 17 -8.63 -15.88 -4.76
N ALA A 18 -9.42 -16.11 -5.83
CA ALA A 18 -8.97 -16.87 -6.99
C ALA A 18 -7.78 -16.22 -7.71
N ALA A 19 -7.78 -14.89 -7.84
CA ALA A 19 -6.68 -14.15 -8.45
C ALA A 19 -5.41 -14.23 -7.61
N LEU A 20 -5.50 -13.98 -6.30
CA LEU A 20 -4.38 -14.12 -5.37
C LEU A 20 -3.76 -15.53 -5.43
N GLN A 21 -4.61 -16.56 -5.41
CA GLN A 21 -4.16 -17.95 -5.54
C GLN A 21 -3.40 -18.18 -6.85
N LEU A 22 -3.99 -17.80 -7.99
CA LEU A 22 -3.37 -18.04 -9.30
C LEU A 22 -2.09 -17.23 -9.52
N PHE A 23 -2.06 -15.98 -9.03
CA PHE A 23 -0.83 -15.18 -9.05
C PHE A 23 0.28 -15.84 -8.25
N LYS A 24 -0.04 -16.40 -7.07
CA LYS A 24 0.92 -17.13 -6.24
C LYS A 24 1.42 -18.41 -6.90
N GLU A 25 0.55 -19.16 -7.57
CA GLU A 25 0.89 -20.46 -8.17
C GLU A 25 1.61 -20.34 -9.52
N LYS A 26 1.16 -19.44 -10.40
CA LYS A 26 1.56 -19.37 -11.81
C LYS A 26 2.29 -18.07 -12.17
N GLY A 27 2.19 -17.06 -11.32
CA GLY A 27 2.68 -15.71 -11.59
C GLY A 27 1.67 -14.84 -12.35
N PHE A 28 1.93 -13.53 -12.36
CA PHE A 28 1.03 -12.54 -12.95
C PHE A 28 0.85 -12.70 -14.47
N LYS A 29 1.94 -12.93 -15.22
CA LYS A 29 1.90 -13.04 -16.69
C LYS A 29 1.08 -14.24 -17.18
N GLU A 30 1.31 -15.41 -16.61
CA GLU A 30 0.65 -16.66 -16.99
C GLU A 30 -0.80 -16.76 -16.50
N THR A 31 -1.21 -15.90 -15.55
CA THR A 31 -2.59 -15.87 -15.07
C THR A 31 -3.49 -15.08 -16.04
N SER A 32 -4.56 -15.73 -16.51
CA SER A 32 -5.56 -15.14 -17.40
C SER A 32 -6.88 -14.83 -16.67
N ILE A 33 -7.65 -13.87 -17.19
CA ILE A 33 -9.02 -13.61 -16.69
C ILE A 33 -9.89 -14.86 -16.78
N LYS A 34 -9.71 -15.67 -17.82
CA LYS A 34 -10.45 -16.92 -18.00
C LYS A 34 -10.16 -17.91 -16.87
N SER A 35 -8.88 -18.14 -16.54
CA SER A 35 -8.52 -19.03 -15.43
C SER A 35 -9.01 -18.52 -14.08
N ILE A 36 -9.01 -17.20 -13.86
CA ILE A 36 -9.56 -16.61 -12.62
C ILE A 36 -11.07 -16.85 -12.55
N ALA A 37 -11.77 -16.65 -13.67
CA ALA A 37 -13.22 -16.85 -13.75
C ALA A 37 -13.61 -18.30 -13.46
N GLU A 38 -12.84 -19.26 -13.98
CA GLU A 38 -13.03 -20.69 -13.72
C GLU A 38 -12.88 -21.03 -12.23
N VAL A 39 -11.81 -20.56 -11.57
CA VAL A 39 -11.57 -20.82 -10.14
C VAL A 39 -12.59 -20.12 -9.24
N ALA A 40 -13.00 -18.89 -9.59
CA ALA A 40 -13.99 -18.12 -8.83
C ALA A 40 -15.45 -18.52 -9.12
N GLU A 41 -15.68 -19.48 -10.02
CA GLU A 41 -17.01 -19.92 -10.46
C GLU A 41 -17.89 -18.77 -10.99
N VAL A 42 -17.28 -17.85 -11.75
CA VAL A 42 -17.97 -16.71 -12.39
C VAL A 42 -17.73 -16.68 -13.89
N SER A 43 -18.45 -15.80 -14.61
CA SER A 43 -18.15 -15.54 -16.02
C SER A 43 -16.97 -14.56 -16.16
N PRO A 44 -16.14 -14.66 -17.22
CA PRO A 44 -15.10 -13.66 -17.52
C PRO A 44 -15.67 -12.23 -17.62
N VAL A 45 -16.88 -12.09 -18.17
CA VAL A 45 -17.61 -10.82 -18.26
C VAL A 45 -17.85 -10.22 -16.87
N SER A 46 -18.13 -11.04 -15.85
CA SER A 46 -18.30 -10.55 -14.47
C SER A 46 -17.03 -9.90 -13.95
N ILE A 47 -15.85 -10.46 -14.27
CA ILE A 47 -14.56 -9.90 -13.85
C ILE A 47 -14.32 -8.55 -14.53
N TYR A 48 -14.57 -8.43 -15.83
CA TYR A 48 -14.48 -7.15 -16.52
C TYR A 48 -15.46 -6.12 -15.97
N ASN A 49 -16.69 -6.52 -15.65
CA ASN A 49 -17.69 -5.63 -15.08
C ASN A 49 -17.34 -5.13 -13.68
N TYR A 50 -16.76 -6.00 -12.83
CA TYR A 50 -16.41 -5.63 -11.46
C TYR A 50 -15.07 -4.91 -11.36
N PHE A 51 -14.11 -5.25 -12.22
CA PHE A 51 -12.72 -4.88 -12.02
C PHE A 51 -12.09 -4.19 -13.23
N GLY A 52 -12.69 -4.25 -14.43
CA GLY A 52 -12.15 -3.59 -15.62
C GLY A 52 -10.92 -4.28 -16.24
N GLY A 53 -10.41 -5.36 -15.65
CA GLY A 53 -9.30 -6.14 -16.21
C GLY A 53 -8.34 -6.69 -15.16
N LYS A 54 -7.25 -7.31 -15.63
CA LYS A 54 -6.26 -7.98 -14.77
C LYS A 54 -5.45 -7.00 -13.92
N ASP A 55 -5.09 -5.86 -14.49
CA ASP A 55 -4.26 -4.85 -13.84
C ASP A 55 -4.99 -4.16 -12.67
N ASN A 56 -6.26 -3.85 -12.85
CA ASN A 56 -7.09 -3.33 -11.76
C ASN A 56 -7.44 -4.40 -10.73
N LEU A 57 -7.62 -5.65 -11.16
CA LEU A 57 -7.87 -6.75 -10.24
C LEU A 57 -6.67 -6.97 -9.30
N VAL A 58 -5.43 -6.95 -9.82
CA VAL A 58 -4.26 -7.06 -8.94
C VAL A 58 -4.14 -5.87 -8.00
N ALA A 59 -4.50 -4.66 -8.44
CA ALA A 59 -4.50 -3.49 -7.55
C ALA A 59 -5.45 -3.69 -6.36
N LEU A 60 -6.62 -4.30 -6.60
CA LEU A 60 -7.58 -4.61 -5.54
C LEU A 60 -7.16 -5.79 -4.67
N CYS A 61 -6.51 -6.81 -5.23
CA CYS A 61 -5.88 -7.87 -4.46
C CYS A 61 -4.82 -7.32 -3.48
N VAL A 62 -3.99 -6.38 -3.95
CA VAL A 62 -3.00 -5.70 -3.12
C VAL A 62 -3.67 -4.83 -2.05
N ASN A 63 -4.77 -4.14 -2.38
CA ASN A 63 -5.53 -3.39 -1.39
C ASN A 63 -6.09 -4.28 -0.29
N ASP A 64 -6.70 -5.42 -0.65
CA ASP A 64 -7.26 -6.40 0.28
C ASP A 64 -6.16 -6.99 1.19
N LEU A 65 -4.99 -7.28 0.61
CA LEU A 65 -3.83 -7.77 1.37
C LEU A 65 -3.38 -6.78 2.45
N PHE A 66 -3.31 -5.49 2.12
CA PHE A 66 -2.85 -4.44 3.04
C PHE A 66 -3.96 -3.79 3.86
N GLU A 67 -5.19 -4.29 3.82
CA GLU A 67 -6.31 -3.70 4.54
C GLU A 67 -6.04 -3.68 6.05
N GLU A 68 -5.52 -4.79 6.60
CA GLU A 68 -5.19 -4.89 8.02
C GLU A 68 -4.10 -3.89 8.43
N VAL A 69 -3.06 -3.73 7.60
CA VAL A 69 -1.99 -2.75 7.85
C VAL A 69 -2.53 -1.33 7.77
N THR A 70 -3.44 -1.06 6.83
CA THR A 70 -4.10 0.24 6.69
C THR A 70 -4.93 0.54 7.94
N GLN A 71 -5.73 -0.42 8.42
CA GLN A 71 -6.56 -0.25 9.61
C GLN A 71 -5.71 0.01 10.86
N GLN A 72 -4.60 -0.71 11.03
CA GLN A 72 -3.69 -0.48 12.15
C GLN A 72 -3.03 0.91 12.10
N ALA A 73 -2.71 1.41 10.90
CA ALA A 73 -2.18 2.76 10.75
C ALA A 73 -3.21 3.82 11.15
N GLU A 74 -4.48 3.62 10.78
CA GLU A 74 -5.59 4.47 11.21
C GLU A 74 -5.80 4.42 12.73
N ASP A 75 -5.72 3.22 13.34
CA ASP A 75 -5.85 3.06 14.79
C ASP A 75 -4.75 3.80 15.55
N ILE A 76 -3.51 3.75 15.05
CA ILE A 76 -2.37 4.51 15.60
C ILE A 76 -2.64 6.02 15.49
N LEU A 77 -3.08 6.49 14.31
CA LEU A 77 -3.36 7.90 14.07
C LEU A 77 -4.45 8.43 15.02
N ASN A 78 -5.50 7.65 15.25
CA ASN A 78 -6.64 7.98 16.10
C ASN A 78 -6.40 7.71 17.59
N SER A 79 -5.25 7.16 17.96
CA SER A 79 -4.90 6.90 19.36
C SER A 79 -4.68 8.19 20.16
N ASN A 80 -4.65 8.07 21.50
CA ASN A 80 -4.35 9.18 22.42
C ASN A 80 -2.83 9.36 22.67
N LEU A 81 -1.98 8.79 21.82
CA LEU A 81 -0.52 8.94 21.93
C LEU A 81 -0.08 10.33 21.46
N ASP A 82 1.10 10.77 21.89
CA ASP A 82 1.70 11.99 21.32
C ASP A 82 2.09 11.76 19.86
N PHE A 83 2.13 12.83 19.08
CA PHE A 83 2.41 12.80 17.65
C PHE A 83 3.69 12.04 17.29
N LYS A 84 4.78 12.25 18.02
CA LYS A 84 6.07 11.60 17.72
C LYS A 84 5.98 10.10 17.93
N THR A 85 5.29 9.66 18.98
CA THR A 85 5.01 8.24 19.21
C THR A 85 4.11 7.65 18.12
N LYS A 86 3.03 8.35 17.72
CA LYS A 86 2.17 7.92 16.61
C LYS A 86 2.95 7.73 15.33
N LEU A 87 3.82 8.69 15.01
CA LEU A 87 4.61 8.70 13.80
C LEU A 87 5.61 7.53 13.78
N ASN A 88 6.35 7.33 14.87
CA ASN A 88 7.28 6.22 15.00
C ASN A 88 6.58 4.86 14.87
N GLN A 89 5.42 4.68 15.50
CA GLN A 89 4.67 3.43 15.39
C GLN A 89 4.17 3.18 13.96
N ALA A 90 3.69 4.20 13.25
CA ALA A 90 3.31 4.07 11.86
C ALA A 90 4.49 3.74 10.94
N PHE A 91 5.68 4.29 11.21
CA PHE A 91 6.90 3.93 10.49
C PHE A 91 7.28 2.46 10.69
N SER A 92 7.33 1.98 11.93
CA SER A 92 7.62 0.57 12.23
C SER A 92 6.58 -0.37 11.58
N LEU A 93 5.30 0.00 11.64
CA LEU A 93 4.23 -0.75 10.99
C LEU A 93 4.42 -0.86 9.47
N CYS A 94 4.80 0.24 8.81
CA CYS A 94 5.05 0.28 7.37
C CYS A 94 6.30 -0.51 6.95
N GLN A 95 7.33 -0.60 7.80
CA GLN A 95 8.55 -1.35 7.48
C GLN A 95 8.38 -2.85 7.72
N GLU A 96 7.95 -3.24 8.92
CA GLU A 96 7.94 -4.65 9.32
C GLU A 96 6.76 -5.40 8.70
N LYS A 97 5.53 -4.92 8.93
CA LYS A 97 4.32 -5.67 8.53
C LYS A 97 4.09 -5.67 7.03
N MET A 98 4.42 -4.56 6.35
CA MET A 98 4.23 -4.48 4.90
C MET A 98 5.17 -5.43 4.16
N SER A 99 6.45 -5.47 4.55
CA SER A 99 7.44 -6.41 3.98
C SER A 99 7.06 -7.87 4.27
N GLN A 100 6.62 -8.14 5.50
CA GLN A 100 6.17 -9.48 5.90
C GLN A 100 4.96 -9.94 5.07
N GLN A 101 3.92 -9.11 4.92
CA GLN A 101 2.75 -9.50 4.13
C GLN A 101 3.08 -9.73 2.65
N ILE A 102 3.95 -8.92 2.05
CA ILE A 102 4.40 -9.12 0.67
C ILE A 102 5.10 -10.47 0.53
N SER A 103 6.04 -10.79 1.43
CA SER A 103 6.83 -12.02 1.36
C SER A 103 6.02 -13.29 1.69
N GLU A 104 5.00 -13.19 2.55
CA GLU A 104 4.10 -14.31 2.88
C GLU A 104 3.16 -14.66 1.70
N TYR A 105 2.67 -13.64 0.99
CA TYR A 105 1.71 -13.82 -0.10
C TYR A 105 2.37 -14.02 -1.47
N PHE A 106 3.42 -13.26 -1.77
CA PHE A 106 4.06 -13.24 -3.08
C PHE A 106 5.45 -13.85 -3.01
N GLN A 107 5.72 -14.80 -3.89
CA GLN A 107 7.07 -15.33 -4.07
C GLN A 107 8.00 -14.24 -4.65
N ASP A 108 9.29 -14.27 -4.30
CA ASP A 108 10.30 -13.33 -4.82
C ASP A 108 10.25 -13.14 -6.33
N LYS A 109 10.00 -14.22 -7.07
CA LYS A 109 9.92 -14.20 -8.54
C LYS A 109 8.76 -13.32 -9.04
N LEU A 110 7.63 -13.33 -8.34
CA LEU A 110 6.47 -12.52 -8.69
C LEU A 110 6.69 -11.05 -8.34
N VAL A 111 7.27 -10.78 -7.17
CA VAL A 111 7.62 -9.41 -6.74
C VAL A 111 8.62 -8.75 -7.70
N LYS A 112 9.51 -9.53 -8.31
CA LYS A 112 10.48 -9.06 -9.31
C LYS A 112 9.92 -8.96 -10.74
N GLU A 113 8.67 -9.36 -10.99
CA GLU A 113 8.06 -9.23 -12.31
C GLU A 113 7.73 -7.75 -12.58
N PRO A 114 8.22 -7.12 -13.66
CA PRO A 114 8.14 -5.67 -13.84
C PRO A 114 6.73 -5.07 -13.81
N THR A 115 5.75 -5.76 -14.38
CA THR A 115 4.36 -5.27 -14.43
C THR A 115 3.74 -5.32 -13.04
N PHE A 116 3.87 -6.48 -12.37
CA PHE A 116 3.41 -6.69 -11.02
C PHE A 116 4.08 -5.75 -10.03
N SER A 117 5.40 -5.59 -10.09
CA SER A 117 6.15 -4.69 -9.21
C SER A 117 5.73 -3.23 -9.38
N THR A 118 5.50 -2.79 -10.62
CA THR A 118 4.99 -1.45 -10.92
C THR A 118 3.58 -1.24 -10.36
N LEU A 119 2.71 -2.22 -10.51
CA LEU A 119 1.33 -2.15 -9.98
C LEU A 119 1.32 -2.17 -8.45
N LEU A 120 2.14 -3.02 -7.83
CA LEU A 120 2.33 -3.09 -6.39
C LEU A 120 2.83 -1.76 -5.83
N ALA A 121 3.90 -1.21 -6.41
CA ALA A 121 4.45 0.08 -6.03
C ALA A 121 3.40 1.20 -6.15
N LYS A 122 2.66 1.24 -7.26
CA LYS A 122 1.61 2.25 -7.47
C LYS A 122 0.55 2.23 -6.38
N VAL A 123 0.07 1.03 -6.00
CA VAL A 123 -0.95 0.89 -4.96
C VAL A 123 -0.41 1.31 -3.60
N ILE A 124 0.79 0.85 -3.26
CA ILE A 124 1.45 1.20 -2.00
C ILE A 124 1.68 2.72 -1.90
N THR A 125 2.15 3.36 -2.97
CA THR A 125 2.35 4.82 -3.01
C THR A 125 1.05 5.57 -2.74
N VAL A 126 -0.06 5.18 -3.37
CA VAL A 126 -1.36 5.82 -3.14
C VAL A 126 -1.79 5.70 -1.67
N LYS A 127 -1.73 4.49 -1.10
CA LYS A 127 -2.07 4.26 0.32
C LYS A 127 -1.19 5.05 1.28
N LYS A 128 0.14 5.05 1.06
CA LYS A 128 1.08 5.82 1.88
C LYS A 128 0.78 7.32 1.81
N ARG A 129 0.42 7.84 0.64
CA ARG A 129 0.10 9.26 0.44
C ARG A 129 -1.08 9.72 1.28
N ASP A 130 -2.11 8.89 1.42
CA ASP A 130 -3.28 9.20 2.25
C ASP A 130 -2.92 9.22 3.74
N ILE A 131 -2.11 8.26 4.20
CA ILE A 131 -1.61 8.22 5.58
C ILE A 131 -0.71 9.43 5.86
N TYR A 132 0.26 9.73 4.98
CA TYR A 132 1.13 10.90 5.15
C TYR A 132 0.35 12.19 5.22
N ARG A 133 -0.68 12.36 4.39
CA ARG A 133 -1.54 13.54 4.45
C ARG A 133 -2.16 13.68 5.83
N ALA A 134 -2.72 12.59 6.37
CA ALA A 134 -3.36 12.62 7.68
C ALA A 134 -2.37 13.01 8.81
N TYR A 135 -1.14 12.49 8.76
CA TYR A 135 -0.08 12.90 9.71
C TYR A 135 0.37 14.34 9.50
N ILE A 136 0.44 14.84 8.27
CA ILE A 136 0.82 16.23 8.00
C ILE A 136 -0.23 17.18 8.57
N GLU A 137 -1.52 16.90 8.33
CA GLU A 137 -2.61 17.73 8.86
C GLU A 137 -2.64 17.68 10.39
N LEU A 138 -2.51 16.50 11.01
CA LEU A 138 -2.40 16.38 12.47
C LEU A 138 -1.21 17.18 13.01
N GLY A 139 -0.04 17.08 12.37
CA GLY A 139 1.15 17.83 12.78
C GLY A 139 0.98 19.34 12.67
N LYS A 140 0.20 19.83 11.71
CA LYS A 140 -0.16 21.25 11.60
C LYS A 140 -1.13 21.68 12.69
N GLU A 141 -2.18 20.89 12.93
CA GLU A 141 -3.16 21.14 13.99
C GLU A 141 -2.50 21.21 15.38
N GLU A 142 -1.50 20.37 15.64
CA GLU A 142 -0.72 20.37 16.89
C GLU A 142 0.41 21.43 16.91
N GLY A 143 0.59 22.21 15.84
CA GLY A 143 1.62 23.25 15.73
C GLY A 143 3.06 22.71 15.63
N LEU A 144 3.21 21.43 15.29
CA LEU A 144 4.50 20.76 15.08
C LEU A 144 5.04 20.97 13.66
N ILE A 145 4.14 21.16 12.69
CA ILE A 145 4.44 21.50 11.30
C ILE A 145 3.94 22.90 11.04
N ALA A 146 4.75 23.74 10.37
CA ALA A 146 4.34 25.10 10.06
C ALA A 146 3.10 25.11 9.14
N GLU A 147 2.07 25.88 9.53
CA GLU A 147 0.79 25.96 8.82
C GLU A 147 0.93 26.47 7.37
N ASP A 148 1.93 27.33 7.11
CA ASP A 148 2.19 27.94 5.80
C ASP A 148 2.91 27.00 4.82
N LEU A 149 3.43 25.86 5.29
CA LEU A 149 3.99 24.83 4.41
C LEU A 149 2.87 24.10 3.66
N SER A 150 2.99 24.03 2.33
CA SER A 150 2.03 23.30 1.50
C SER A 150 2.05 21.79 1.78
N THR A 151 0.90 21.22 2.15
CA THR A 151 0.75 19.76 2.34
C THR A 151 1.13 19.00 1.08
N GLU A 152 0.72 19.48 -0.10
CA GLU A 152 1.04 18.82 -1.37
C GLU A 152 2.53 18.91 -1.71
N LEU A 153 3.23 19.98 -1.31
CA LEU A 153 4.69 20.05 -1.47
C LEU A 153 5.38 19.00 -0.59
N ILE A 154 4.97 18.90 0.67
CA ILE A 154 5.49 17.90 1.62
C ILE A 154 5.28 16.49 1.06
N LEU A 155 4.08 16.18 0.55
CA LEU A 155 3.76 14.90 -0.08
C LEU A 155 4.62 14.62 -1.32
N ASN A 156 4.81 15.61 -2.20
CA ASN A 156 5.64 15.43 -3.39
C ASN A 156 7.11 15.16 -3.04
N VAL A 157 7.63 15.80 -1.98
CA VAL A 157 8.97 15.50 -1.46
C VAL A 157 9.01 14.08 -0.90
N MET A 158 7.98 13.64 -0.17
CA MET A 158 7.89 12.26 0.31
C MET A 158 7.86 11.24 -0.83
N ASP A 159 7.10 11.51 -1.89
CA ASP A 159 7.03 10.64 -3.06
C ASP A 159 8.41 10.53 -3.74
N ALA A 160 9.15 11.64 -3.86
CA ALA A 160 10.50 11.64 -4.41
C ALA A 160 11.48 10.83 -3.55
N LEU A 161 11.45 11.00 -2.22
CA LEU A 161 12.30 10.27 -1.27
C LEU A 161 12.02 8.77 -1.29
N ASN A 162 10.74 8.37 -1.32
CA ASN A 162 10.35 6.97 -1.48
C ASN A 162 10.84 6.38 -2.80
N GLY A 163 10.84 7.17 -3.88
CA GLY A 163 11.40 6.78 -5.17
C GLY A 163 12.91 6.53 -5.12
N MET A 164 13.65 7.25 -4.29
CA MET A 164 15.09 7.03 -4.08
C MET A 164 15.36 5.71 -3.36
N GLY A 165 14.55 5.34 -2.36
CA GLY A 165 14.63 4.04 -1.70
C GLY A 165 14.54 2.88 -2.69
N ASN A 166 13.63 2.97 -3.68
CA ASN A 166 13.50 1.95 -4.73
C ASN A 166 14.73 1.85 -5.67
N GLN A 167 15.56 2.89 -5.75
CA GLN A 167 16.81 2.87 -6.52
C GLN A 167 17.99 2.31 -5.72
N LEU A 168 17.84 2.22 -4.39
CA LEU A 168 18.83 1.68 -3.46
C LEU A 168 18.71 0.16 -3.28
N ASP A 169 17.84 -0.52 -4.04
CA ASP A 169 17.56 -1.98 -4.04
C ASP A 169 18.78 -2.87 -4.40
N HIS A 170 19.98 -2.29 -4.43
CA HIS A 170 21.27 -2.94 -4.65
C HIS A 170 22.26 -2.72 -3.49
N SER A 171 21.85 -2.09 -2.38
CA SER A 171 22.69 -1.89 -1.19
C SER A 171 22.36 -2.93 -0.11
N ASP A 172 23.39 -3.48 0.54
CA ASP A 172 23.22 -4.37 1.71
C ASP A 172 22.60 -3.66 2.93
N ASN A 173 22.36 -2.34 2.84
CA ASN A 173 21.93 -1.46 3.94
C ASN A 173 20.62 -0.70 3.65
N LEU A 174 19.80 -1.16 2.68
CA LEU A 174 18.60 -0.45 2.21
C LEU A 174 17.67 0.02 3.36
N GLU A 175 17.44 -0.83 4.35
CA GLU A 175 16.60 -0.53 5.52
C GLU A 175 17.16 0.65 6.33
N THR A 176 18.49 0.67 6.54
CA THR A 176 19.17 1.75 7.27
C THR A 176 19.17 3.06 6.48
N GLU A 177 19.31 3.00 5.15
CA GLU A 177 19.28 4.19 4.29
C GLU A 177 17.88 4.82 4.22
N VAL A 178 16.83 4.00 4.15
CA VAL A 178 15.44 4.44 4.22
C VAL A 178 15.12 5.10 5.56
N ASP A 179 15.58 4.52 6.68
CA ASP A 179 15.45 5.11 8.01
C ASP A 179 16.12 6.48 8.13
N GLN A 180 17.33 6.62 7.57
CA GLN A 180 18.06 7.88 7.56
C GLN A 180 17.36 8.94 6.70
N ILE A 181 16.84 8.56 5.53
CA ILE A 181 16.07 9.46 4.67
C ILE A 181 14.84 9.98 5.41
N HIS A 182 14.10 9.10 6.08
CA HIS A 182 12.95 9.49 6.88
C HIS A 182 13.36 10.39 8.05
N GLN A 183 14.41 10.06 8.81
CA GLN A 183 14.90 10.93 9.87
C GLN A 183 15.25 12.33 9.35
N ILE A 184 16.05 12.44 8.28
CA ILE A 184 16.45 13.72 7.70
C ILE A 184 15.23 14.58 7.38
N PHE A 185 14.21 13.97 6.77
CA PHE A 185 12.99 14.66 6.42
C PHE A 185 12.20 15.14 7.64
N LEU A 186 12.00 14.27 8.64
CA LEU A 186 11.26 14.61 9.85
C LEU A 186 11.97 15.70 10.66
N TYR A 187 13.30 15.63 10.80
CA TYR A 187 14.07 16.68 11.45
C TYR A 187 14.04 18.00 10.66
N GLY A 188 13.96 17.94 9.32
CA GLY A 188 13.81 19.13 8.49
C GLY A 188 12.45 19.82 8.62
N ILE A 189 11.37 19.04 8.77
CA ILE A 189 10.00 19.55 8.89
C ILE A 189 9.64 19.98 10.31
N PHE A 190 10.05 19.21 11.32
CA PHE A 190 9.84 19.57 12.74
C PHE A 190 10.92 20.52 13.27
N GLY A 191 11.95 20.81 12.48
CA GLY A 191 13.00 21.76 12.82
C GLY A 191 12.38 23.15 13.01
N LYS A 192 12.36 23.61 14.27
CA LYS A 192 11.93 24.97 14.61
C LYS A 192 12.71 26.00 13.77
N LYS A 193 11.99 27.02 13.30
CA LYS A 193 12.62 28.32 13.00
C LYS A 193 13.34 28.85 14.23
#